data_AF-A0A8C1TR19-F1
#
_entry.id   AF-A0A8C1TR19-F1
#
_cell.length_a   1.000
_cell.length_b   1.000
_cell.length_c   1.000
_cell.angle_alpha   90.00
_cell.angle_beta   90.00
_cell.angle_gamma   90.00
#
_symmetry.space_group_name_H-M   'P 1'
#
loop_
_entity.id
_entity.type
_entity.pdbx_description
1 polymer ?
#
loop_
_entity_poly.entity_id
_entity_poly.type
_entity_poly.pdbx_seq_one_letter_code
_entity_poly.pdbx_strand_id
1 'polypeptide(L)'
;MIAARSSSVGRGGPEEPSRHRRQSVASLAGHRGHRNSQESNRDSHAQHQQGALLRVRKAFLIREMETNWYLKLCGRAREDSVAYETGMPYRNLGKSGLRVSCLGLEIVRAMTYVINQGMSMYWGTSRWTAMEIMEAYSVARQFNLIPPVCEQAEYHLFQREKVEVQLPELYHKIGVGAMTWSPLACGIITGKYENGIPESSRAAMKSYQWLKDKIVSEDGRKQQAKLKELGHIAEKLGCTLPQLAVAWCLRNEGVSSVLLGTSNAEQLTENLGAIQVLPKMTSHVVSDIDHILGNRPYSKKDYRS
;
A
#
# COMPACT_ATOMS: atom_id res chain seq x y z
N MET A 1 -5.08 -12.31 -12.32
CA MET A 1 -5.72 -13.65 -12.52
C MET A 1 -4.62 -14.71 -12.60
N ILE A 2 -4.92 -15.92 -12.11
CA ILE A 2 -4.06 -17.06 -11.73
C ILE A 2 -3.09 -17.59 -12.80
N ALA A 3 -1.82 -17.78 -12.38
CA ALA A 3 -0.76 -18.83 -12.50
C ALA A 3 -0.57 -19.84 -13.67
N ALA A 4 0.69 -19.94 -14.15
CA ALA A 4 1.42 -21.21 -14.34
C ALA A 4 2.97 -21.06 -14.44
N ARG A 5 3.67 -21.58 -13.42
CA ARG A 5 4.99 -22.28 -13.35
C ARG A 5 6.20 -21.79 -14.18
N SER A 6 7.35 -21.66 -13.50
CA SER A 6 8.61 -22.23 -14.00
C SER A 6 9.44 -22.84 -12.87
N SER A 7 9.90 -24.05 -13.15
CA SER A 7 10.80 -24.89 -12.36
C SER A 7 12.24 -24.40 -12.44
N SER A 8 12.94 -24.55 -11.32
CA SER A 8 14.37 -24.39 -11.11
C SER A 8 15.26 -25.24 -12.03
N VAL A 9 16.22 -24.60 -12.74
CA VAL A 9 17.56 -25.12 -13.11
C VAL A 9 18.41 -23.85 -13.37
N GLY A 10 19.39 -23.46 -12.56
CA GLY A 10 20.68 -24.12 -12.34
C GLY A 10 21.74 -23.54 -13.30
N ARG A 11 22.50 -22.50 -12.88
CA ARG A 11 23.66 -21.95 -13.61
C ARG A 11 24.93 -22.76 -13.25
N GLY A 12 25.80 -22.96 -14.24
CA GLY A 12 27.23 -23.24 -14.06
C GLY A 12 27.77 -24.38 -14.93
N GLY A 13 28.56 -24.07 -15.96
CA GLY A 13 29.56 -24.99 -16.54
C GLY A 13 30.96 -24.60 -16.05
N PRO A 14 32.07 -25.01 -16.72
CA PRO A 14 32.35 -26.28 -17.40
C PRO A 14 33.67 -26.92 -16.88
N GLU A 15 33.95 -28.20 -17.19
CA GLU A 15 35.28 -28.73 -17.56
C GLU A 15 35.26 -30.25 -17.85
N GLU A 16 36.19 -30.67 -18.72
CA GLU A 16 36.23 -31.92 -19.50
C GLU A 16 37.27 -32.93 -18.90
N PRO A 17 37.76 -33.99 -19.59
CA PRO A 17 37.35 -35.38 -19.38
C PRO A 17 38.48 -36.35 -18.89
N SER A 18 38.12 -37.62 -18.62
CA SER A 18 38.74 -38.85 -19.20
C SER A 18 38.90 -40.08 -18.27
N ARG A 19 38.86 -41.26 -18.93
CA ARG A 19 39.48 -42.57 -18.63
C ARG A 19 38.73 -43.67 -17.84
N HIS A 20 38.31 -44.68 -18.63
CA HIS A 20 38.41 -46.15 -18.49
C HIS A 20 38.82 -46.78 -17.14
N ARG A 21 38.06 -47.79 -16.65
CA ARG A 21 38.47 -49.22 -16.66
C ARG A 21 37.37 -50.24 -16.26
N ARG A 22 37.44 -51.36 -16.99
CA ARG A 22 36.78 -52.69 -16.97
C ARG A 22 36.54 -53.46 -15.65
N GLN A 23 35.54 -54.36 -15.75
CA GLN A 23 35.36 -55.72 -15.17
C GLN A 23 34.91 -55.82 -13.70
N SER A 24 33.97 -56.69 -13.30
CA SER A 24 33.91 -58.14 -13.55
C SER A 24 32.54 -58.79 -13.23
N VAL A 25 32.43 -60.09 -13.55
CA VAL A 25 31.25 -60.96 -13.70
C VAL A 25 31.14 -61.95 -12.52
N ALA A 26 29.92 -62.27 -12.06
CA ALA A 26 29.46 -63.60 -11.55
C ALA A 26 27.97 -63.51 -11.13
N SER A 27 27.01 -64.14 -11.85
CA SER A 27 26.32 -65.43 -11.57
C SER A 27 25.64 -65.49 -10.17
N LEU A 28 24.36 -65.80 -9.96
CA LEU A 28 23.55 -66.94 -10.42
C LEU A 28 22.04 -66.71 -10.15
N ALA A 29 21.22 -67.20 -11.09
CA ALA A 29 19.88 -67.82 -10.96
C ALA A 29 18.78 -67.23 -10.05
N GLY A 30 17.65 -66.90 -10.71
CA GLY A 30 16.35 -67.47 -10.34
C GLY A 30 15.32 -66.56 -9.66
N HIS A 31 14.42 -65.97 -10.45
CA HIS A 31 12.95 -66.04 -10.27
C HIS A 31 12.26 -65.12 -11.30
N ARG A 32 11.55 -65.73 -12.25
CA ARG A 32 10.58 -65.03 -13.12
C ARG A 32 9.27 -64.91 -12.34
N GLY A 33 8.79 -63.69 -12.14
CA GLY A 33 7.42 -63.46 -11.68
C GLY A 33 7.19 -62.04 -11.14
N HIS A 34 6.23 -61.32 -11.73
CA HIS A 34 5.64 -60.05 -11.30
C HIS A 34 6.52 -58.77 -11.31
N ARG A 35 6.54 -58.08 -12.47
CA ARG A 35 6.86 -56.63 -12.54
C ARG A 35 5.87 -55.76 -13.35
N ASN A 36 4.85 -56.32 -14.01
CA ASN A 36 3.99 -55.56 -14.94
C ASN A 36 2.83 -54.74 -14.32
N SER A 37 2.49 -54.91 -13.03
CA SER A 37 1.35 -54.20 -12.41
C SER A 37 1.72 -52.88 -11.74
N GLN A 38 3.00 -52.65 -11.39
CA GLN A 38 3.45 -51.41 -10.77
C GLN A 38 3.84 -50.32 -11.80
N GLU A 39 4.28 -50.69 -13.00
CA GLU A 39 4.58 -49.73 -14.08
C GLU A 39 3.29 -49.17 -14.71
N SER A 40 2.28 -50.01 -14.97
CA SER A 40 0.99 -49.58 -15.52
C SER A 40 0.20 -48.63 -14.59
N ASN A 41 0.31 -48.81 -13.27
CA ASN A 41 -0.26 -47.89 -12.29
C ASN A 41 0.51 -46.56 -12.16
N ARG A 42 1.82 -46.54 -12.47
CA ARG A 42 2.62 -45.30 -12.54
C ARG A 42 2.31 -44.51 -13.81
N ASP A 43 2.16 -45.20 -14.93
CA ASP A 43 1.84 -44.57 -16.22
C ASP A 43 0.43 -43.98 -16.24
N SER A 44 -0.55 -44.65 -15.65
CA SER A 44 -1.92 -44.11 -15.51
C SER A 44 -1.97 -42.90 -14.56
N HIS A 45 -1.22 -42.90 -13.45
CA HIS A 45 -1.08 -41.73 -12.59
C HIS A 45 -0.38 -40.57 -13.28
N ALA A 46 0.66 -40.83 -14.09
CA ALA A 46 1.39 -39.83 -14.86
C ALA A 46 0.49 -39.22 -15.96
N GLN A 47 -0.27 -40.04 -16.68
CA GLN A 47 -1.26 -39.57 -17.67
C GLN A 47 -2.38 -38.76 -17.03
N HIS A 48 -2.84 -39.16 -15.84
CA HIS A 48 -3.88 -38.42 -15.12
C HIS A 48 -3.36 -37.07 -14.57
N GLN A 49 -2.11 -37.01 -14.10
CA GLN A 49 -1.43 -35.76 -13.74
C GLN A 49 -1.22 -34.86 -14.96
N GLN A 50 -0.84 -35.42 -16.11
CA GLN A 50 -0.65 -34.69 -17.36
C GLN A 50 -1.96 -34.12 -17.89
N GLY A 51 -3.05 -34.89 -17.80
CA GLY A 51 -4.42 -34.44 -18.13
C GLY A 51 -4.96 -33.38 -17.17
N ALA A 52 -4.59 -33.42 -15.88
CA ALA A 52 -4.91 -32.35 -14.93
C ALA A 52 -4.11 -31.07 -15.24
N LEU A 53 -2.82 -31.21 -15.57
CA LEU A 53 -1.96 -30.09 -15.95
C LEU A 53 -2.46 -29.39 -17.23
N LEU A 54 -2.87 -30.18 -18.23
CA LEU A 54 -3.47 -29.67 -19.47
C LEU A 54 -4.78 -28.91 -19.21
N ARG A 55 -5.62 -29.40 -18.29
CA ARG A 55 -6.86 -28.71 -17.89
C ARG A 55 -6.57 -27.38 -17.22
N VAL A 56 -5.62 -27.33 -16.29
CA VAL A 56 -5.18 -26.09 -15.64
C VAL A 56 -4.62 -25.11 -16.67
N ARG A 57 -3.79 -25.58 -17.61
CA ARG A 57 -3.20 -24.75 -18.67
C ARG A 57 -4.25 -24.20 -19.64
N LYS A 58 -5.28 -24.99 -19.96
CA LYS A 58 -6.40 -24.56 -20.80
C LYS A 58 -7.26 -23.52 -20.09
N ALA A 59 -7.56 -23.72 -18.80
CA ALA A 59 -8.28 -22.75 -17.99
C ALA A 59 -7.49 -21.43 -17.84
N PHE A 60 -6.17 -21.51 -17.68
CA PHE A 60 -5.27 -20.36 -17.69
C PHE A 60 -5.37 -19.56 -18.99
N LEU A 61 -5.24 -20.24 -20.13
CA LEU A 61 -5.31 -19.61 -21.46
C LEU A 61 -6.66 -18.94 -21.72
N ILE A 62 -7.77 -19.57 -21.35
CA ILE A 62 -9.10 -18.98 -21.50
C ILE A 62 -9.19 -17.70 -20.69
N ARG A 63 -8.76 -17.76 -19.42
CA ARG A 63 -8.78 -16.63 -18.49
C ARG A 63 -7.86 -15.49 -18.94
N GLU A 64 -6.73 -15.83 -19.56
CA GLU A 64 -5.80 -14.89 -20.18
C GLU A 64 -6.41 -14.20 -21.39
N MET A 65 -7.10 -14.95 -22.26
CA MET A 65 -7.80 -14.40 -23.42
C MET A 65 -8.95 -13.47 -23.01
N GLU A 66 -9.75 -13.87 -22.01
CA GLU A 66 -10.82 -13.04 -21.45
C GLU A 66 -10.29 -11.72 -20.89
N THR A 67 -9.20 -11.79 -20.13
CA THR A 67 -8.54 -10.60 -19.56
C THR A 67 -8.02 -9.68 -20.67
N ASN A 68 -7.30 -10.23 -21.66
CA ASN A 68 -6.80 -9.44 -22.78
C ASN A 68 -7.92 -8.80 -23.60
N TRP A 69 -9.04 -9.50 -23.77
CA TRP A 69 -10.21 -8.98 -24.48
C TRP A 69 -10.87 -7.82 -23.72
N TYR A 70 -11.06 -7.98 -22.40
CA TYR A 70 -11.56 -6.92 -21.53
C TYR A 70 -10.65 -5.68 -21.54
N LEU A 71 -9.33 -5.86 -21.44
CA LEU A 71 -8.38 -4.74 -21.48
C LEU A 71 -8.44 -3.98 -22.81
N LYS A 72 -8.56 -4.70 -23.94
CA LYS A 72 -8.76 -4.08 -25.26
C LYS A 72 -10.04 -3.26 -25.34
N LEU A 73 -11.16 -3.75 -24.80
CA LEU A 73 -12.41 -2.98 -24.71
C LEU A 73 -12.24 -1.69 -23.90
N CYS A 74 -11.43 -1.73 -22.85
CA CYS A 74 -11.11 -0.58 -22.02
C CYS A 74 -10.03 0.35 -22.63
N GLY A 75 -9.54 0.08 -23.84
CA GLY A 75 -8.47 0.85 -24.47
C GLY A 75 -7.12 0.78 -23.74
N ARG A 76 -6.85 -0.33 -23.04
CA ARG A 76 -5.62 -0.56 -22.27
C ARG A 76 -4.82 -1.73 -22.84
N ALA A 77 -3.50 -1.61 -22.84
CA ALA A 77 -2.63 -2.75 -23.12
C ALA A 77 -2.46 -3.62 -21.87
N ARG A 78 -2.09 -4.88 -22.06
CA ARG A 78 -1.79 -5.78 -20.93
C ARG A 78 -0.62 -5.26 -20.13
N GLU A 79 0.39 -4.76 -20.83
CA GLU A 79 1.61 -4.19 -20.31
C GLU A 79 1.32 -3.02 -19.36
N ASP A 80 0.27 -2.24 -19.64
CA ASP A 80 -0.19 -1.13 -18.77
C ASP A 80 -0.87 -1.61 -17.49
N SER A 81 -1.27 -2.89 -17.46
CA SER A 81 -2.05 -3.53 -16.39
C SER A 81 -1.20 -4.49 -15.55
N VAL A 82 0.00 -4.83 -16.03
CA VAL A 82 0.96 -5.66 -15.34
C VAL A 82 1.74 -4.77 -14.38
N ALA A 83 1.45 -4.91 -13.09
CA ALA A 83 2.33 -4.38 -12.06
C ALA A 83 3.74 -4.94 -12.30
N TYR A 84 4.77 -4.09 -12.27
CA TYR A 84 6.16 -4.56 -12.16
C TYR A 84 6.22 -5.68 -11.12
N GLU A 85 6.72 -6.85 -11.52
CA GLU A 85 6.82 -8.02 -10.64
C GLU A 85 7.72 -7.66 -9.45
N THR A 86 7.10 -7.46 -8.30
CA THR A 86 7.81 -7.56 -7.04
C THR A 86 7.95 -9.04 -6.73
N GLY A 87 9.07 -9.52 -6.19
CA GLY A 87 9.20 -10.90 -5.69
C GLY A 87 8.28 -11.27 -4.52
N MET A 88 7.29 -10.42 -4.21
CA MET A 88 6.28 -10.65 -3.17
C MET A 88 5.10 -11.44 -3.74
N PRO A 89 4.74 -12.61 -3.15
CA PRO A 89 3.63 -13.44 -3.62
C PRO A 89 2.25 -12.82 -3.38
N TYR A 90 2.14 -11.85 -2.47
CA TYR A 90 0.91 -11.15 -2.11
C TYR A 90 1.21 -9.66 -1.91
N ARG A 91 0.21 -8.79 -2.15
CA ARG A 91 0.31 -7.36 -1.84
C ARG A 91 -0.90 -6.89 -1.03
N ASN A 92 -0.70 -5.97 -0.10
CA ASN A 92 -1.81 -5.22 0.46
C ASN A 92 -2.15 -4.08 -0.51
N LEU A 93 -3.35 -4.10 -1.09
CA LEU A 93 -3.82 -3.01 -1.94
C LEU A 93 -4.26 -1.84 -1.07
N GLY A 94 -3.29 -1.02 -0.63
CA GLY A 94 -3.56 0.21 0.13
C GLY A 94 -4.06 1.37 -0.73
N LYS A 95 -4.11 1.22 -2.07
CA LYS A 95 -4.41 2.32 -2.99
C LYS A 95 -5.25 1.85 -4.17
N SER A 96 -6.57 2.02 -4.10
CA SER A 96 -7.33 2.26 -5.32
C SER A 96 -7.02 3.69 -5.77
N GLY A 97 -5.92 3.88 -6.51
CA GLY A 97 -5.53 5.19 -7.05
C GLY A 97 -6.51 5.76 -8.08
N LEU A 98 -7.59 5.04 -8.35
CA LEU A 98 -8.70 5.46 -9.18
C LEU A 98 -9.83 5.91 -8.27
N ARG A 99 -10.20 7.19 -8.36
CA ARG A 99 -11.57 7.60 -8.06
C ARG A 99 -12.41 6.97 -9.17
N VAL A 100 -12.84 5.73 -8.96
CA VAL A 100 -13.62 5.03 -9.98
C VAL A 100 -15.02 5.64 -9.95
N SER A 101 -15.47 6.14 -11.10
CA SER A 101 -16.78 6.75 -11.27
C SER A 101 -17.94 5.74 -11.10
N CYS A 102 -17.66 4.44 -11.12
CA CYS A 102 -18.60 3.40 -10.69
C CYS A 102 -18.43 3.10 -9.20
N LEU A 103 -18.85 4.03 -8.35
CA LEU A 103 -19.03 3.76 -6.93
C LEU A 103 -20.11 2.67 -6.74
N GLY A 104 -19.86 1.72 -5.82
CA GLY A 104 -20.83 0.71 -5.40
C GLY A 104 -20.38 -0.75 -5.59
N LEU A 105 -21.33 -1.59 -6.03
CA LEU A 105 -21.25 -3.06 -6.01
C LEU A 105 -20.09 -3.66 -6.81
N GLU A 106 -19.80 -3.12 -7.99
CA GLU A 106 -18.79 -3.67 -8.88
C GLU A 106 -17.39 -3.63 -8.24
N ILE A 107 -17.03 -2.48 -7.66
CA ILE A 107 -15.73 -2.30 -7.00
C ILE A 107 -15.60 -3.22 -5.79
N VAL A 108 -16.63 -3.32 -4.95
CA VAL A 108 -16.59 -4.21 -3.77
C VAL A 108 -16.49 -5.68 -4.19
N ARG A 109 -17.17 -6.08 -5.27
CA ARG A 109 -17.03 -7.44 -5.85
C ARG A 109 -15.64 -7.68 -6.42
N ALA A 110 -15.08 -6.72 -7.17
CA ALA A 110 -13.76 -6.83 -7.74
C ALA A 110 -12.67 -6.94 -6.66
N MET A 111 -12.76 -6.11 -5.61
CA MET A 111 -11.85 -6.16 -4.47
C MET A 111 -11.97 -7.48 -3.70
N THR A 112 -13.20 -7.96 -3.47
CA THR A 112 -13.44 -9.27 -2.84
C THR A 112 -12.90 -10.41 -3.70
N TYR A 113 -13.05 -10.33 -5.03
CA TYR A 113 -12.51 -11.31 -5.95
C TYR A 113 -10.99 -11.39 -5.87
N VAL A 114 -10.28 -10.27 -5.93
CA VAL A 114 -8.80 -10.30 -5.86
C VAL A 114 -8.31 -10.83 -4.51
N ILE A 115 -9.04 -10.59 -3.43
CA ILE A 115 -8.73 -11.18 -2.12
C ILE A 115 -8.94 -12.70 -2.13
N ASN A 116 -10.10 -13.17 -2.59
CA ASN A 116 -10.42 -14.60 -2.65
C ASN A 116 -9.50 -15.38 -3.60
N GLN A 117 -8.91 -14.71 -4.59
CA GLN A 117 -7.91 -15.31 -5.48
C GLN A 117 -6.48 -15.30 -4.89
N GLY A 118 -6.31 -14.82 -3.66
CA GLY A 118 -5.00 -14.68 -3.03
C GLY A 118 -4.09 -13.70 -3.77
N MET A 119 -4.64 -12.65 -4.40
CA MET A 119 -3.83 -11.58 -5.01
C MET A 119 -3.61 -10.43 -4.01
N SER A 120 -4.50 -10.29 -3.03
CA SER A 120 -4.39 -9.35 -1.91
C SER A 120 -4.89 -10.00 -0.62
N MET A 121 -4.43 -9.54 0.54
CA MET A 121 -4.98 -9.97 1.84
C MET A 121 -6.19 -9.13 2.23
N TYR A 122 -6.12 -7.81 2.00
CA TYR A 122 -7.16 -6.84 2.36
C TYR A 122 -7.28 -5.76 1.29
N TRP A 123 -8.29 -4.91 1.40
CA TRP A 123 -8.41 -3.71 0.59
C TRP A 123 -8.81 -2.51 1.43
N GLY A 124 -8.45 -1.32 0.94
CA GLY A 124 -8.78 -0.06 1.58
C GLY A 124 -9.18 0.99 0.54
N THR A 125 -9.61 2.12 1.05
CA THR A 125 -10.05 3.29 0.29
C THR A 125 -8.99 4.39 0.37
N SER A 126 -9.04 5.36 -0.55
CA SER A 126 -8.20 6.56 -0.45
C SER A 126 -8.88 7.76 -1.08
N ARG A 127 -8.98 8.86 -0.34
CA ARG A 127 -9.69 10.09 -0.73
C ARG A 127 -11.21 9.89 -0.90
N TRP A 128 -11.78 8.85 -0.31
CA TRP A 128 -13.22 8.62 -0.30
C TRP A 128 -13.87 9.42 0.83
N THR A 129 -15.07 9.96 0.60
CA THR A 129 -15.85 10.61 1.65
C THR A 129 -16.35 9.56 2.66
N ALA A 130 -16.72 10.00 3.87
CA ALA A 130 -17.27 9.08 4.87
C ALA A 130 -18.55 8.38 4.39
N MET A 131 -19.35 9.05 3.54
CA MET A 131 -20.54 8.49 2.92
C MET A 131 -20.18 7.35 1.95
N GLU A 132 -19.21 7.57 1.06
CA GLU A 132 -18.75 6.56 0.09
C GLU A 132 -18.17 5.31 0.78
N ILE A 133 -17.44 5.50 1.89
CA ILE A 133 -16.92 4.38 2.69
C ILE A 133 -18.05 3.58 3.34
N MET A 134 -19.06 4.28 3.89
CA MET A 134 -20.23 3.64 4.47
C MET A 134 -21.08 2.90 3.42
N GLU A 135 -21.18 3.44 2.20
CA GLU A 135 -21.83 2.77 1.07
C GLU A 135 -21.11 1.46 0.71
N ALA A 136 -19.78 1.51 0.57
CA ALA A 136 -18.98 0.31 0.31
C ALA A 136 -19.15 -0.75 1.41
N TYR A 137 -19.21 -0.33 2.67
CA TYR A 137 -19.49 -1.21 3.80
C TYR A 137 -20.90 -1.82 3.72
N SER A 138 -21.93 -1.00 3.43
CA SER A 138 -23.32 -1.44 3.30
C SER A 138 -23.47 -2.49 2.20
N VAL A 139 -22.89 -2.23 1.02
CA VAL A 139 -22.81 -3.16 -0.10
C VAL A 139 -22.12 -4.47 0.31
N ALA A 140 -20.99 -4.37 1.01
CA ALA A 140 -20.27 -5.55 1.45
C ALA A 140 -21.13 -6.43 2.39
N ARG A 141 -21.86 -5.81 3.31
CA ARG A 141 -22.77 -6.53 4.21
C ARG A 141 -23.98 -7.13 3.49
N GLN A 142 -24.59 -6.38 2.57
CA GLN A 142 -25.77 -6.84 1.82
C GLN A 142 -25.48 -8.06 0.94
N PHE A 143 -24.31 -8.11 0.32
CA PHE A 143 -23.96 -9.15 -0.66
C PHE A 143 -22.94 -10.18 -0.14
N ASN A 144 -22.67 -10.19 1.18
CA ASN A 144 -21.70 -11.06 1.82
C ASN A 144 -20.30 -11.00 1.16
N LEU A 145 -19.83 -9.77 0.94
CA LEU A 145 -18.52 -9.45 0.37
C LEU A 145 -17.58 -8.93 1.48
N ILE A 146 -16.31 -8.73 1.14
CA ILE A 146 -15.29 -8.27 2.09
C ILE A 146 -15.32 -6.74 2.15
N PRO A 147 -15.55 -6.10 3.32
CA PRO A 147 -15.56 -4.64 3.45
C PRO A 147 -14.12 -4.06 3.44
N PRO A 148 -13.96 -2.74 3.19
CA PRO A 148 -12.66 -2.10 3.29
C PRO A 148 -12.22 -2.02 4.75
N VAL A 149 -10.91 -2.16 5.01
CA VAL A 149 -10.35 -2.16 6.38
C VAL A 149 -9.66 -0.86 6.76
N CYS A 150 -9.28 -0.04 5.78
CA CYS A 150 -8.60 1.24 6.02
C CYS A 150 -9.00 2.31 5.01
N GLU A 151 -8.89 3.57 5.42
CA GLU A 151 -8.91 4.74 4.53
C GLU A 151 -7.55 5.45 4.58
N GLN A 152 -6.99 5.69 3.39
CA GLN A 152 -5.79 6.50 3.21
C GLN A 152 -6.12 7.98 3.00
N ALA A 153 -6.03 8.77 4.07
CA ALA A 153 -6.43 10.18 4.10
C ALA A 153 -5.25 11.16 4.29
N GLU A 154 -5.36 12.35 3.71
CA GLU A 154 -4.39 13.43 3.97
C GLU A 154 -4.53 13.90 5.42
N TYR A 155 -3.42 13.95 6.15
CA TYR A 155 -3.41 14.48 7.52
C TYR A 155 -2.10 15.15 7.82
N HIS A 156 -2.18 16.42 8.23
CA HIS A 156 -1.07 17.23 8.68
C HIS A 156 -1.60 18.48 9.38
N LEU A 157 -0.72 19.31 9.93
CA LEU A 157 -1.09 20.52 10.70
C LEU A 157 -2.12 21.42 10.00
N PHE A 158 -2.03 21.55 8.66
CA PHE A 158 -2.96 22.36 7.85
C PHE A 158 -4.15 21.60 7.22
N GLN A 159 -4.28 20.29 7.42
CA GLN A 159 -5.39 19.47 6.87
C GLN A 159 -5.82 18.45 7.92
N ARG A 160 -6.92 18.76 8.62
CA ARG A 160 -7.28 18.08 9.88
C ARG A 160 -8.67 17.45 9.87
N GLU A 161 -9.63 18.15 9.28
CA GLU A 161 -11.07 17.91 9.42
C GLU A 161 -11.48 16.44 9.21
N LYS A 162 -11.11 15.84 8.06
CA LYS A 162 -11.51 14.46 7.74
C LYS A 162 -11.03 13.45 8.79
N VAL A 163 -9.78 13.54 9.22
CA VAL A 163 -9.14 12.56 10.10
C VAL A 163 -9.51 12.79 11.57
N GLU A 164 -9.70 14.05 11.99
CA GLU A 164 -10.07 14.36 13.39
C GLU A 164 -11.58 14.29 13.64
N VAL A 165 -12.43 14.45 12.63
CA VAL A 165 -13.91 14.48 12.80
C VAL A 165 -14.61 13.28 12.17
N GLN A 166 -14.33 12.99 10.89
CA GLN A 166 -15.11 12.00 10.13
C GLN A 166 -14.63 10.56 10.37
N LEU A 167 -13.32 10.32 10.32
CA LEU A 167 -12.76 8.97 10.47
C LEU A 167 -12.98 8.32 11.84
N PRO A 168 -12.96 9.04 12.99
CA PRO A 168 -13.25 8.43 14.28
C PRO A 168 -14.66 7.83 14.35
N GLU A 169 -15.65 8.48 13.71
CA GLU A 169 -17.01 7.92 13.64
C GLU A 169 -17.05 6.62 12.81
N LEU A 170 -16.30 6.54 11.71
CA LEU A 170 -16.20 5.32 10.90
C LEU A 170 -15.48 4.20 11.64
N TYR A 171 -14.39 4.52 12.34
CA TYR A 171 -13.67 3.56 13.18
C TYR A 171 -14.61 2.93 14.22
N HIS A 172 -15.35 3.74 14.97
CA HIS A 172 -16.27 3.24 16.00
C HIS A 172 -17.48 2.47 15.43
N LYS A 173 -17.98 2.82 14.24
CA LYS A 173 -19.17 2.20 13.64
C LYS A 173 -18.87 0.91 12.88
N ILE A 174 -17.79 0.89 12.11
CA ILE A 174 -17.52 -0.16 11.12
C ILE A 174 -16.08 -0.72 11.19
N GLY A 175 -15.25 -0.22 12.10
CA GLY A 175 -13.89 -0.73 12.32
C GLY A 175 -12.86 -0.35 11.26
N VAL A 176 -13.15 0.68 10.44
CA VAL A 176 -12.19 1.18 9.43
C VAL A 176 -11.08 1.97 10.12
N GLY A 177 -9.82 1.55 9.92
CA GLY A 177 -8.64 2.27 10.42
C GLY A 177 -8.23 3.44 9.54
N ALA A 178 -7.45 4.37 10.09
CA ALA A 178 -6.90 5.51 9.36
C ALA A 178 -5.40 5.33 9.11
N MET A 179 -4.98 5.36 7.84
CA MET A 179 -3.58 5.42 7.44
C MET A 179 -3.32 6.74 6.75
N THR A 180 -2.56 7.64 7.36
CA THR A 180 -2.48 9.01 6.85
C THR A 180 -1.32 9.21 5.89
N TRP A 181 -1.41 10.22 5.03
CA TRP A 181 -0.35 10.58 4.08
C TRP A 181 -0.10 12.09 4.04
N SER A 182 1.05 12.45 3.46
CA SER A 182 1.59 13.83 3.42
C SER A 182 1.69 14.52 4.79
N PRO A 183 2.27 13.88 5.84
CA PRO A 183 2.38 14.50 7.17
C PRO A 183 3.15 15.83 7.17
N LEU A 184 4.02 16.03 6.18
CA LEU A 184 4.80 17.25 5.99
C LEU A 184 4.25 18.16 4.87
N ALA A 185 3.03 17.93 4.40
CA ALA A 185 2.38 18.66 3.31
C ALA A 185 3.29 18.83 2.08
N CYS A 186 3.79 17.72 1.52
CA CYS A 186 4.77 17.71 0.42
C CYS A 186 6.12 18.42 0.73
N GLY A 187 6.45 18.59 2.02
CA GLY A 187 7.65 19.25 2.49
C GLY A 187 7.45 20.71 2.87
N ILE A 188 6.22 21.24 2.76
CA ILE A 188 5.90 22.61 3.17
C ILE A 188 6.24 22.84 4.65
N ILE A 189 5.91 21.84 5.49
CA ILE A 189 6.06 21.92 6.95
C ILE A 189 7.52 21.87 7.40
N THR A 190 8.48 21.55 6.52
CA THR A 190 9.90 21.54 6.91
C THR A 190 10.51 22.95 7.00
N GLY A 191 9.76 24.01 6.70
CA GLY A 191 10.24 25.40 6.70
C GLY A 191 11.17 25.77 5.54
N LYS A 192 11.56 24.81 4.70
CA LYS A 192 12.54 25.02 3.60
C LYS A 192 12.09 25.99 2.51
N TYR A 193 10.83 26.43 2.55
CA TYR A 193 10.24 27.34 1.57
C TYR A 193 10.11 28.79 2.07
N GLU A 194 10.63 29.10 3.27
CA GLU A 194 10.58 30.46 3.84
C GLU A 194 11.21 31.50 2.90
N ASN A 195 12.34 31.15 2.27
CA ASN A 195 13.12 32.04 1.42
C ASN A 195 12.98 31.73 -0.09
N GLY A 196 11.82 31.20 -0.50
CA GLY A 196 11.56 30.82 -1.89
C GLY A 196 11.65 29.31 -2.14
N ILE A 197 11.79 28.90 -3.39
CA ILE A 197 11.70 27.48 -3.79
C ILE A 197 13.11 26.93 -4.08
N PRO A 198 13.65 26.02 -3.25
CA PRO A 198 14.94 25.39 -3.52
C PRO A 198 14.86 24.51 -4.78
N GLU A 199 15.92 24.53 -5.60
CA GLU A 199 15.98 23.80 -6.88
C GLU A 199 15.88 22.28 -6.73
N SER A 200 16.44 21.71 -5.66
CA SER A 200 16.37 20.28 -5.36
C SER A 200 15.04 19.85 -4.70
N SER A 201 14.11 20.78 -4.51
CA SER A 201 12.86 20.50 -3.81
C SER A 201 11.78 19.92 -4.73
N ARG A 202 10.78 19.25 -4.14
CA ARG A 202 9.62 18.72 -4.87
C ARG A 202 8.88 19.80 -5.65
N ALA A 203 8.80 21.02 -5.13
CA ALA A 203 8.11 22.15 -5.78
C ALA A 203 8.86 22.71 -7.00
N ALA A 204 10.15 22.40 -7.17
CA ALA A 204 10.90 22.79 -8.36
C ALA A 204 10.71 21.81 -9.54
N MET A 205 10.14 20.63 -9.29
CA MET A 205 9.90 19.63 -10.34
C MET A 205 8.78 20.08 -11.29
N LYS A 206 8.97 19.89 -12.60
CA LYS A 206 8.02 20.33 -13.64
C LYS A 206 6.60 19.79 -13.46
N SER A 207 6.44 18.57 -12.97
CA SER A 207 5.13 17.94 -12.71
C SER A 207 4.41 18.47 -11.45
N TYR A 208 5.05 19.34 -10.67
CA TYR A 208 4.56 19.85 -9.39
C TYR A 208 4.33 21.36 -9.39
N GLN A 209 4.04 21.96 -10.56
CA GLN A 209 3.75 23.39 -10.67
C GLN A 209 2.62 23.82 -9.71
N TRP A 210 1.58 23.01 -9.57
CA TRP A 210 0.49 23.23 -8.61
C TRP A 210 0.97 23.40 -7.15
N LEU A 211 2.06 22.71 -6.76
CA LEU A 211 2.62 22.80 -5.42
C LEU A 211 3.39 24.11 -5.25
N LYS A 212 4.13 24.51 -6.28
CA LYS A 212 4.79 25.82 -6.33
C LYS A 212 3.76 26.94 -6.18
N ASP A 213 2.66 26.88 -6.94
CA ASP A 213 1.57 27.86 -6.89
C ASP A 213 0.93 27.90 -5.50
N LYS A 214 0.71 26.74 -4.88
CA LYS A 214 0.22 26.63 -3.50
C LYS A 214 1.16 27.29 -2.49
N ILE A 215 2.47 27.09 -2.62
CA ILE A 215 3.48 27.65 -1.71
C ILE A 215 3.54 29.18 -1.81
N VAL A 216 3.53 29.73 -3.03
CA VAL A 216 3.65 31.18 -3.25
C VAL A 216 2.33 31.94 -3.04
N SER A 217 1.20 31.22 -2.93
CA SER A 217 -0.11 31.80 -2.63
C SER A 217 -0.13 32.56 -1.30
N GLU A 218 -1.15 33.40 -1.11
CA GLU A 218 -1.36 34.10 0.17
C GLU A 218 -1.51 33.12 1.34
N ASP A 219 -2.28 32.05 1.15
CA ASP A 219 -2.47 31.02 2.17
C ASP A 219 -1.17 30.25 2.45
N GLY A 220 -0.37 29.97 1.42
CA GLY A 220 0.96 29.38 1.56
C GLY A 220 1.89 30.24 2.43
N ARG A 221 1.89 31.56 2.20
CA ARG A 221 2.66 32.52 3.03
C ARG A 221 2.15 32.58 4.47
N LYS A 222 0.84 32.57 4.69
CA LYS A 222 0.24 32.47 6.05
C LYS A 222 0.65 31.17 6.76
N GLN A 223 0.71 30.06 6.03
CA GLN A 223 1.21 28.79 6.58
C GLN A 223 2.69 28.89 6.98
N GLN A 224 3.55 29.51 6.15
CA GLN A 224 4.96 29.71 6.51
C GLN A 224 5.15 30.57 7.77
N ALA A 225 4.34 31.62 7.95
CA ALA A 225 4.37 32.42 9.17
C ALA A 225 4.06 31.57 10.43
N LYS A 226 3.03 30.73 10.36
CA LYS A 226 2.68 29.78 11.44
C LYS A 226 3.78 28.75 11.69
N LEU A 227 4.46 28.29 10.64
CA LEU A 227 5.59 27.36 10.79
C LEU A 227 6.76 27.97 11.58
N LYS A 228 6.99 29.28 11.44
CA LYS A 228 7.99 30.00 12.24
C LYS A 228 7.65 29.97 13.73
N GLU A 229 6.39 30.24 14.08
CA GLU A 229 5.91 30.15 15.47
C GLU A 229 6.01 28.72 16.02
N LEU A 230 5.65 27.72 15.22
CA LEU A 230 5.81 26.30 15.58
C LEU A 230 7.29 25.90 15.73
N GLY A 231 8.20 26.57 15.02
CA GLY A 231 9.64 26.41 15.19
C GLY A 231 10.08 26.64 16.63
N HIS A 232 9.55 27.66 17.30
CA HIS A 232 9.85 27.93 18.72
C HIS A 232 9.37 26.81 19.66
N ILE A 233 8.26 26.14 19.34
CA ILE A 233 7.81 24.96 20.09
C ILE A 233 8.78 23.79 19.84
N ALA A 234 9.18 23.56 18.60
CA ALA A 234 10.11 22.49 18.25
C ALA A 234 11.47 22.67 18.97
N GLU A 235 11.99 23.90 19.00
CA GLU A 235 13.21 24.26 19.74
C GLU A 235 13.09 23.96 21.23
N LYS A 236 11.99 24.38 21.89
CA LYS A 236 11.73 24.10 23.31
C LYS A 236 11.69 22.59 23.62
N LEU A 237 11.19 21.79 22.69
CA LEU A 237 11.10 20.34 22.83
C LEU A 237 12.40 19.61 22.43
N GLY A 238 13.38 20.34 21.90
CA GLY A 238 14.64 19.80 21.40
C GLY A 238 14.47 18.87 20.21
N CYS A 239 13.57 19.22 19.27
CA CYS A 239 13.32 18.44 18.06
C CYS A 239 13.25 19.33 16.82
N THR A 240 13.30 18.71 15.63
CA THR A 240 13.09 19.45 14.37
C THR A 240 11.59 19.66 14.11
N LEU A 241 11.25 20.64 13.26
CA LEU A 241 9.87 20.89 12.88
C LEU A 241 9.22 19.70 12.14
N PRO A 242 9.93 18.96 11.25
CA PRO A 242 9.43 17.70 10.70
C PRO A 242 9.11 16.65 11.76
N GLN A 243 9.98 16.48 12.76
CA GLN A 243 9.76 15.56 13.87
C GLN A 243 8.51 15.95 14.68
N LEU A 244 8.38 17.23 15.02
CA LEU A 244 7.21 17.76 15.70
C LEU A 244 5.92 17.47 14.94
N ALA A 245 5.90 17.72 13.63
CA ALA A 245 4.71 17.55 12.80
C ALA A 245 4.29 16.07 12.65
N VAL A 246 5.26 15.16 12.48
CA VAL A 246 4.98 13.72 12.40
C VAL A 246 4.50 13.19 13.76
N ALA A 247 5.15 13.59 14.86
CA ALA A 247 4.74 13.23 16.21
C ALA A 247 3.33 13.76 16.52
N TRP A 248 3.03 14.98 16.11
CA TRP A 248 1.69 15.56 16.21
C TRP A 248 0.66 14.73 15.44
N CYS A 249 0.97 14.23 14.24
CA CYS A 249 0.07 13.35 13.50
C CYS A 249 -0.19 12.02 14.25
N LEU A 250 0.84 11.45 14.85
CA LEU A 250 0.78 10.18 15.60
C LEU A 250 0.14 10.31 16.98
N ARG A 251 -0.04 11.53 17.52
CA ARG A 251 -0.71 11.74 18.81
C ARG A 251 -2.15 11.25 18.84
N ASN A 252 -2.79 11.18 17.67
CA ASN A 252 -4.17 10.76 17.55
C ASN A 252 -4.23 9.23 17.50
N GLU A 253 -4.76 8.61 18.54
CA GLU A 253 -4.90 7.14 18.63
C GLU A 253 -5.77 6.55 17.51
N GLY A 254 -6.64 7.36 16.88
CA GLY A 254 -7.41 6.95 15.70
C GLY A 254 -6.56 6.79 14.44
N VAL A 255 -5.34 7.33 14.41
CA VAL A 255 -4.39 7.17 13.29
C VAL A 255 -3.54 5.93 13.54
N SER A 256 -3.77 4.88 12.76
CA SER A 256 -3.04 3.62 12.88
C SER A 256 -1.60 3.71 12.38
N SER A 257 -1.35 4.53 11.36
CA SER A 257 -0.01 4.74 10.80
C SER A 257 0.06 6.05 10.00
N VAL A 258 1.25 6.64 9.95
CA VAL A 258 1.57 7.82 9.14
C VAL A 258 2.57 7.43 8.06
N LEU A 259 2.19 7.58 6.79
CA LEU A 259 3.06 7.30 5.65
C LEU A 259 4.07 8.44 5.46
N LEU A 260 5.34 8.12 5.71
CA LEU A 260 6.45 9.04 5.49
C LEU A 260 6.85 9.07 4.01
N GLY A 261 7.18 10.27 3.52
CA GLY A 261 7.72 10.46 2.19
C GLY A 261 9.02 11.27 2.26
N THR A 262 10.12 10.68 1.82
CA THR A 262 11.45 11.29 1.87
C THR A 262 12.16 11.14 0.52
N SER A 263 13.11 12.04 0.25
CA SER A 263 13.94 12.00 -0.96
C SER A 263 15.36 11.49 -0.72
N ASN A 264 15.79 11.40 0.55
CA ASN A 264 17.09 10.88 0.95
C ASN A 264 17.01 10.18 2.32
N ALA A 265 18.10 9.53 2.72
CA ALA A 265 18.18 8.72 3.94
C ALA A 265 18.22 9.59 5.21
N GLU A 266 18.82 10.77 5.13
CA GLU A 266 18.93 11.73 6.23
C GLU A 266 17.55 12.21 6.66
N GLN A 267 16.69 12.59 5.71
CA GLN A 267 15.30 12.96 5.98
C GLN A 267 14.51 11.80 6.59
N LEU A 268 14.76 10.56 6.16
CA LEU A 268 14.09 9.40 6.74
C LEU A 268 14.49 9.22 8.19
N THR A 269 15.79 9.29 8.47
CA THR A 269 16.35 9.14 9.81
C THR A 269 15.86 10.26 10.73
N GLU A 270 15.83 11.50 10.23
CA GLU A 270 15.25 12.65 10.93
C GLU A 270 13.78 12.40 11.27
N ASN A 271 12.96 12.02 10.29
CA ASN A 271 11.52 11.81 10.48
C ASN A 271 11.19 10.65 11.43
N LEU A 272 12.00 9.57 11.41
CA LEU A 272 11.87 8.47 12.38
C LEU A 272 12.13 8.94 13.81
N GLY A 273 12.93 10.00 13.97
CA GLY A 273 13.15 10.73 15.22
C GLY A 273 11.88 11.31 15.87
N ALA A 274 10.76 11.37 15.13
CA ALA A 274 9.48 11.83 15.66
C ALA A 274 8.94 10.93 16.79
N ILE A 275 9.31 9.65 16.82
CA ILE A 275 8.88 8.71 17.85
C ILE A 275 9.37 9.15 19.24
N GLN A 276 10.57 9.72 19.33
CA GLN A 276 11.14 10.26 20.57
C GLN A 276 10.45 11.56 21.03
N VAL A 277 9.73 12.23 20.12
CA VAL A 277 8.97 13.45 20.42
C VAL A 277 7.55 13.12 20.90
N LEU A 278 6.99 11.99 20.51
CA LEU A 278 5.61 11.60 20.84
C LEU A 278 5.30 11.64 22.36
N PRO A 279 6.17 11.13 23.28
CA PRO A 279 5.93 11.25 24.72
C PRO A 279 5.93 12.69 25.25
N LYS A 280 6.52 13.63 24.50
CA LYS A 280 6.56 15.06 24.85
C LYS A 280 5.31 15.82 24.38
N MET A 281 4.41 15.18 23.62
CA MET A 281 3.12 15.78 23.21
C MET A 281 2.12 15.81 24.36
N THR A 282 2.37 16.68 25.33
CA THR A 282 1.43 16.95 26.42
C THR A 282 0.22 17.77 25.93
N SER A 283 -0.86 17.78 26.70
CA SER A 283 -2.06 18.58 26.39
C SER A 283 -1.74 20.07 26.24
N HIS A 284 -0.81 20.61 27.02
CA HIS A 284 -0.35 22.00 26.90
C HIS A 284 0.30 22.26 25.54
N VAL A 285 1.23 21.41 25.12
CA VAL A 285 1.92 21.55 23.83
C VAL A 285 0.93 21.45 22.67
N VAL A 286 -0.03 20.51 22.75
CA VAL A 286 -1.08 20.39 21.73
C VAL A 286 -1.97 21.63 21.69
N SER A 287 -2.29 22.21 22.86
CA SER A 287 -3.07 23.46 22.95
C SER A 287 -2.31 24.65 22.35
N ASP A 288 -1.01 24.77 22.59
CA ASP A 288 -0.17 25.82 21.99
C ASP A 288 -0.14 25.69 20.45
N ILE A 289 0.02 24.46 19.95
CA ILE A 289 -0.03 24.17 18.51
C ILE A 289 -1.42 24.52 17.94
N ASP A 290 -2.49 24.13 18.62
CA ASP A 290 -3.87 24.46 18.20
C ASP A 290 -4.11 25.96 18.16
N HIS A 291 -3.57 26.72 19.12
CA HIS A 291 -3.67 28.18 19.16
C HIS A 291 -2.97 28.84 17.97
N ILE A 292 -1.72 28.46 17.68
CA ILE A 292 -0.95 28.97 16.52
C ILE A 292 -1.65 28.60 15.21
N LEU A 293 -2.14 27.36 15.10
CA LEU A 293 -2.78 26.91 13.87
C LEU A 293 -4.15 27.54 13.65
N GLY A 294 -4.92 27.81 14.71
CA GLY A 294 -6.24 28.43 14.63
C GLY A 294 -7.23 27.68 13.73
N ASN A 295 -7.03 26.38 13.54
CA ASN A 295 -7.77 25.55 12.58
C ASN A 295 -8.28 24.23 13.19
N ARG A 296 -8.37 24.17 14.52
CA ARG A 296 -8.90 23.00 15.21
C ARG A 296 -10.33 22.75 14.72
N PRO A 297 -10.61 21.58 14.13
CA PRO A 297 -11.94 21.32 13.60
C PRO A 297 -12.94 21.13 14.75
N TYR A 298 -14.16 21.64 14.55
CA TYR A 298 -15.23 21.52 15.53
C TYR A 298 -15.71 20.07 15.63
N SER A 299 -15.84 19.54 16.85
CA SER A 299 -16.42 18.22 17.09
C SER A 299 -17.78 18.33 17.78
N LYS A 300 -18.73 17.45 17.44
CA LYS A 300 -20.05 17.39 18.11
C LYS A 300 -19.95 17.15 19.62
N LYS A 301 -18.84 16.60 20.12
CA LYS A 301 -18.59 16.42 21.56
C LYS A 301 -18.50 17.76 22.30
N ASP A 302 -18.09 18.83 21.62
CA ASP A 302 -17.95 20.18 22.19
C ASP A 302 -19.31 20.83 22.51
N TYR A 303 -20.44 20.26 22.02
CA TYR A 303 -21.80 20.76 22.32
C TYR A 303 -22.30 20.42 23.73
N ARG A 304 -21.68 19.44 24.40
CA ARG A 304 -22.16 18.91 25.69
C ARG A 304 -21.31 19.36 26.89
N SER A 305 -20.40 20.31 26.70
CA SER A 305 -19.49 20.83 27.75
C SER A 305 -19.83 22.28 28.09
#